data_AF-A0A3L9IA57-F1
#
_entry.id   AF-A0A3L9IA57-F1
#
_cell.length_a   1.000
_cell.length_b   1.000
_cell.length_c   1.000
_cell.angle_alpha   90.00
_cell.angle_beta   90.00
_cell.angle_gamma   90.00
#
_symmetry.space_group_name_H-M   'P 1'
#
loop_
_entity.id
_entity.type
_entity.pdbx_description
1 polymer ?
#
loop_
_entity_poly.entity_id
_entity_poly.type
_entity_poly.pdbx_seq_one_letter_code
_entity_poly.pdbx_strand_id
1 'polypeptide(L)'
;MTELARKIVAGVGGADNIVSLMHCATRLRFKLKDESKAQAEVLKKTPGIIMVVESGGQFQVVIGNHVADVFLAVNSVAGLGEKAQQAPENDEKGNLLNRFVYVISGIFTPLIGLMAATGILKGMLALALTFQWTTEQSGTYLILFSASDALFWFFPIILGYTAGKRFGGNPFTAMVIGGALVHPLILTAFENGQKADELGLDFLGIPVTLLNYSSSVIPIIFSAWLCSILERRLNAWLPSAIKNFFTPLLCLMVITPVTFLLVGPLSTWISELIAAGYLWLYQAVPAFAGAVMGGFWQIFVMFGLHWGLVPLCINNFTVLGYDTMIPLLMPAIMAQVGAALGVFLCERDAQKKVV
;
A
#
# COMPACT_ATOMS: atom_id res chain seq x y z
N MET A 1 -7.46 -19.38 27.04
CA MET A 1 -6.44 -18.82 26.13
C MET A 1 -5.19 -18.31 26.86
N THR A 2 -5.30 -17.45 27.87
CA THR A 2 -4.15 -16.88 28.59
C THR A 2 -3.27 -17.91 29.32
N GLU A 3 -3.86 -19.00 29.81
CA GLU A 3 -3.11 -20.09 30.43
C GLU A 3 -2.29 -20.91 29.43
N LEU A 4 -2.87 -21.20 28.25
CA LEU A 4 -2.18 -21.85 27.14
C LEU A 4 -1.01 -20.98 26.64
N ALA A 5 -1.23 -19.67 26.50
CA ALA A 5 -0.19 -18.72 26.14
C ALA A 5 0.98 -18.71 27.15
N ARG A 6 0.71 -18.70 28.46
CA ARG A 6 1.75 -18.82 29.50
C ARG A 6 2.55 -20.11 29.40
N LYS A 7 1.87 -21.23 29.17
CA LYS A 7 2.52 -22.54 28.97
C LYS A 7 3.40 -22.55 27.71
N ILE A 8 2.94 -21.94 26.62
CA ILE A 8 3.74 -21.79 25.39
C ILE A 8 4.98 -20.93 25.64
N VAL A 9 4.84 -19.74 26.25
CA VAL A 9 5.98 -18.85 26.54
C VAL A 9 7.00 -19.52 27.47
N ALA A 10 6.54 -20.21 28.52
CA ALA A 10 7.44 -20.96 29.39
C ALA A 10 8.13 -22.12 28.64
N GLY A 11 7.39 -22.84 27.80
CA GLY A 11 7.92 -23.98 27.05
C GLY A 11 8.90 -23.61 25.95
N VAL A 12 8.90 -22.38 25.43
CA VAL A 12 9.92 -21.89 24.48
C VAL A 12 11.15 -21.27 25.17
N GLY A 13 11.29 -21.43 26.50
CA GLY A 13 12.43 -20.92 27.26
C GLY A 13 12.24 -19.51 27.82
N GLY A 14 11.00 -19.00 27.87
CA GLY A 14 10.64 -17.69 28.41
C GLY A 14 10.58 -16.58 27.36
N ALA A 15 10.01 -15.43 27.75
CA ALA A 15 9.84 -14.27 26.87
C ALA A 15 11.17 -13.75 26.31
N ASP A 16 12.22 -13.75 27.13
CA ASP A 16 13.55 -13.28 26.74
C ASP A 16 14.23 -14.16 25.69
N ASN A 17 13.78 -15.41 25.52
CA ASN A 17 14.29 -16.33 24.52
C ASN A 17 13.62 -16.12 23.14
N ILE A 18 12.55 -15.35 23.05
CA ILE A 18 11.80 -15.12 21.81
C ILE A 18 12.40 -13.92 21.08
N VAL A 19 12.94 -14.14 19.89
CA VAL A 19 13.41 -13.07 18.98
C VAL A 19 12.23 -12.49 18.19
N SER A 20 11.40 -13.36 17.64
CA SER A 20 10.20 -12.97 16.90
C SER A 20 9.14 -14.06 16.93
N LEU A 21 7.87 -13.65 16.88
CA LEU A 21 6.73 -14.54 16.81
C LEU A 21 5.86 -14.17 15.60
N MET A 22 5.48 -15.15 14.79
CA MET A 22 4.53 -14.98 13.68
C MET A 22 3.50 -16.10 13.72
N HIS A 23 2.39 -15.95 12.98
CA HIS A 23 1.44 -17.05 12.79
C HIS A 23 1.00 -17.18 11.34
N CYS A 24 0.69 -18.41 10.92
CA CYS A 24 -0.04 -18.68 9.69
C CYS A 24 -1.49 -19.11 10.03
N ALA A 25 -2.15 -19.85 9.15
CA ALA A 25 -3.53 -20.31 9.36
C ALA A 25 -3.69 -21.28 10.54
N THR A 26 -2.66 -22.08 10.88
CA THR A 26 -2.77 -23.12 11.92
C THR A 26 -1.59 -23.21 12.89
N ARG A 27 -0.52 -22.42 12.70
CA ARG A 27 0.74 -22.55 13.45
C ARG A 27 1.27 -21.22 13.94
N LEU A 28 1.83 -21.24 15.15
CA LEU A 28 2.75 -20.23 15.65
C LEU A 28 4.17 -20.58 15.23
N ARG A 29 4.93 -19.58 14.78
CA ARG A 29 6.32 -19.71 14.38
C ARG A 29 7.18 -18.82 15.26
N PHE A 30 8.06 -19.44 16.03
CA PHE A 30 9.00 -18.76 16.90
C PHE A 30 10.38 -18.78 16.27
N LYS A 31 11.04 -17.62 16.26
CA LYS A 31 12.49 -17.52 16.16
C LYS A 31 13.03 -17.37 17.57
N LEU A 32 13.83 -18.32 18.02
CA LEU A 32 14.37 -18.35 19.37
C LEU A 32 15.84 -17.89 19.36
N LYS A 33 16.30 -17.32 20.48
CA LYS A 33 17.73 -16.99 20.67
C LYS A 33 18.55 -18.26 20.88
N ASP A 34 17.97 -19.21 21.62
CA ASP A 34 18.58 -20.49 21.95
C ASP A 34 17.51 -21.59 21.85
N GLU A 35 17.65 -22.46 20.85
CA GLU A 35 16.71 -23.56 20.61
C GLU A 35 16.81 -24.65 21.70
N SER A 36 17.95 -24.79 22.38
CA SER A 36 18.14 -25.81 23.42
C SER A 36 17.27 -25.59 24.67
N LYS A 37 16.79 -24.35 24.86
CA LYS A 37 15.87 -23.99 25.95
C LYS A 37 14.42 -24.31 25.64
N ALA A 38 14.10 -24.69 24.40
CA ALA A 38 12.76 -25.06 24.00
C ALA A 38 12.43 -26.49 24.42
N GLN A 39 11.31 -26.67 25.11
CA GLN A 39 10.85 -27.94 25.66
C GLN A 39 9.77 -28.54 24.75
N ALA A 40 10.17 -28.99 23.55
CA ALA A 40 9.25 -29.53 22.55
C ALA A 40 8.37 -30.67 23.10
N GLU A 41 8.95 -31.61 23.84
CA GLU A 41 8.24 -32.76 24.41
C GLU A 41 7.19 -32.39 25.47
N VAL A 42 7.42 -31.30 26.20
CA VAL A 42 6.47 -30.78 27.19
C VAL A 42 5.31 -30.07 26.49
N LEU A 43 5.63 -29.27 25.46
CA LEU A 43 4.63 -28.57 24.66
C LEU A 43 3.71 -29.53 23.89
N LYS A 44 4.24 -30.65 23.36
CA LYS A 44 3.42 -31.70 22.72
C LYS A 44 2.35 -32.30 23.64
N LYS A 45 2.58 -32.32 24.95
CA LYS A 45 1.64 -32.87 25.95
C LYS A 45 0.65 -31.83 26.48
N THR A 46 0.73 -30.59 26.03
CA THR A 46 -0.12 -29.50 26.52
C THR A 46 -1.46 -29.48 25.78
N PRO A 47 -2.61 -29.50 26.49
CA PRO A 47 -3.93 -29.43 25.86
C PRO A 47 -4.08 -28.16 25.01
N GLY A 48 -4.50 -28.32 23.75
CA GLY A 48 -4.62 -27.23 22.78
C GLY A 48 -3.41 -27.06 21.83
N ILE A 49 -2.37 -27.88 21.98
CA ILE A 49 -1.27 -28.02 21.02
C ILE A 49 -1.43 -29.36 20.30
N ILE A 50 -1.55 -29.32 18.97
CA ILE A 50 -1.71 -30.52 18.13
C ILE A 50 -0.35 -31.20 17.95
N MET A 51 0.68 -30.41 17.63
CA MET A 51 2.06 -30.91 17.49
C MET A 51 3.07 -29.76 17.55
N VAL A 52 4.34 -30.12 17.75
CA VAL A 52 5.48 -29.19 17.71
C VAL A 52 6.45 -29.69 16.63
N VAL A 53 6.92 -28.78 15.78
CA VAL A 53 7.83 -29.07 14.66
C VAL A 53 9.00 -28.11 14.70
N GLU A 54 10.21 -28.64 14.61
CA GLU A 54 11.45 -27.89 14.43
C GLU A 54 11.91 -28.08 12.99
N SER A 55 11.87 -27.01 12.17
CA SER A 55 12.24 -27.10 10.76
C SER A 55 12.69 -25.75 10.23
N GLY A 56 13.82 -25.74 9.50
CA GLY A 56 14.36 -24.54 8.85
C GLY A 56 14.80 -23.44 9.83
N GLY A 57 15.32 -23.81 11.01
CA GLY A 57 15.75 -22.85 12.05
C GLY A 57 14.60 -22.10 12.71
N GLN A 58 13.38 -22.69 12.71
CA GLN A 58 12.21 -22.16 13.40
C GLN A 58 11.54 -23.23 14.24
N PHE A 59 11.15 -22.82 15.44
CA PHE A 59 10.37 -23.63 16.37
C PHE A 59 8.89 -23.35 16.14
N GLN A 60 8.11 -24.37 15.72
CA GLN A 60 6.72 -24.21 15.33
C GLN A 60 5.79 -24.97 16.26
N VAL A 61 4.73 -24.29 16.72
CA VAL A 61 3.67 -24.88 17.55
C VAL A 61 2.37 -24.88 16.75
N VAL A 62 1.85 -26.07 16.45
CA VAL A 62 0.61 -26.25 15.69
C VAL A 62 -0.57 -26.23 16.65
N ILE A 63 -1.47 -25.28 16.46
CA ILE A 63 -2.64 -25.04 17.33
C ILE A 63 -3.94 -25.42 16.60
N GLY A 64 -4.02 -25.18 15.30
CA GLY A 64 -5.25 -25.32 14.50
C GLY A 64 -5.98 -23.98 14.32
N ASN A 65 -7.29 -24.02 14.12
CA ASN A 65 -8.08 -22.87 13.65
C ASN A 65 -8.13 -21.67 14.62
N HIS A 66 -7.78 -21.87 15.89
CA HIS A 66 -7.78 -20.81 16.93
C HIS A 66 -6.41 -20.15 17.12
N VAL A 67 -5.48 -20.33 16.17
CA VAL A 67 -4.10 -19.84 16.29
C VAL A 67 -4.00 -18.31 16.42
N ALA A 68 -4.91 -17.57 15.80
CA ALA A 68 -4.93 -16.10 15.87
C ALA A 68 -5.19 -15.61 17.30
N ASP A 69 -6.14 -16.23 18.00
CA ASP A 69 -6.46 -15.89 19.39
C ASP A 69 -5.32 -16.25 20.34
N VAL A 70 -4.65 -17.38 20.09
CA VAL A 70 -3.48 -17.81 20.87
C VAL A 70 -2.28 -16.90 20.60
N PHE A 71 -2.07 -16.45 19.36
CA PHE A 71 -1.02 -15.49 19.01
C PHE A 71 -1.16 -14.17 19.78
N LEU A 72 -2.37 -13.61 19.84
CA LEU A 72 -2.66 -12.39 20.60
C LEU A 72 -2.38 -12.58 22.09
N ALA A 73 -2.80 -13.72 22.65
CA ALA A 73 -2.55 -14.06 24.05
C ALA A 73 -1.05 -14.25 24.34
N VAL A 74 -0.28 -14.89 23.45
CA VAL A 74 1.17 -15.09 23.60
C VAL A 74 1.91 -13.76 23.51
N ASN A 75 1.55 -12.88 22.57
CA ASN A 75 2.14 -11.54 22.48
C ASN A 75 1.90 -10.71 23.74
N SER A 76 0.70 -10.79 24.30
CA SER A 76 0.35 -10.11 25.56
C SER A 76 1.15 -10.67 26.74
N VAL A 77 1.24 -11.99 26.88
CA VAL A 77 1.94 -12.65 28.00
C VAL A 77 3.45 -12.49 27.92
N ALA A 78 4.04 -12.58 26.73
CA ALA A 78 5.47 -12.46 26.54
C ALA A 78 5.97 -11.01 26.57
N GLY A 79 5.08 -10.02 26.74
CA GLY A 79 5.46 -8.60 26.68
C GLY A 79 6.02 -8.18 25.32
N LEU A 80 5.75 -8.96 24.27
CA LEU A 80 6.22 -8.76 22.89
C LEU A 80 5.40 -7.73 22.13
N GLY A 81 4.60 -6.90 22.83
CA GLY A 81 3.59 -5.99 22.27
C GLY A 81 4.03 -5.37 20.95
N GLU A 82 3.23 -5.55 19.89
CA GLU A 82 3.43 -5.11 18.49
C GLU A 82 4.83 -5.26 17.85
N LYS A 83 5.83 -5.83 18.54
CA LYS A 83 7.17 -6.13 18.01
C LYS A 83 7.17 -7.34 17.08
N ALA A 84 6.12 -8.16 17.13
CA ALA A 84 5.94 -9.37 16.34
C ALA A 84 5.60 -9.15 14.85
N GLN A 85 5.33 -7.90 14.42
CA GLN A 85 5.07 -7.55 13.02
C GLN A 85 6.18 -6.72 12.38
N GLN A 86 7.27 -6.45 13.09
CA GLN A 86 8.44 -5.84 12.49
C GLN A 86 9.27 -6.89 11.75
N ALA A 87 9.52 -6.55 10.49
CA ALA A 87 10.46 -7.21 9.60
C ALA A 87 11.76 -7.59 10.31
N PRO A 88 12.46 -8.65 9.88
CA PRO A 88 13.81 -8.92 10.38
C PRO A 88 14.66 -7.65 10.23
N GLU A 89 15.14 -7.12 11.35
CA GLU A 89 16.24 -6.16 11.35
C GLU A 89 17.54 -6.94 11.13
N ASN A 90 18.31 -6.43 10.17
CA ASN A 90 19.66 -6.81 9.75
C ASN A 90 19.77 -8.04 8.84
N ASP A 91 19.45 -7.82 7.57
CA ASP A 91 20.41 -8.11 6.50
C ASP A 91 20.88 -6.76 5.91
N GLU A 92 22.00 -6.26 6.41
CA GLU A 92 22.76 -5.19 5.78
C GLU A 92 23.24 -5.65 4.40
N LYS A 93 22.97 -4.83 3.36
CA LYS A 93 23.48 -4.81 1.95
C LYS A 93 22.42 -4.76 0.84
N GLY A 94 21.18 -4.39 1.14
CA GLY A 94 20.24 -4.00 0.08
C GLY A 94 20.53 -2.59 -0.45
N ASN A 95 20.69 -2.42 -1.77
CA ASN A 95 20.75 -1.12 -2.42
C ASN A 95 19.51 -0.26 -2.03
N LEU A 96 19.59 1.08 -2.05
CA LEU A 96 18.46 1.96 -1.66
C LEU A 96 17.14 1.57 -2.37
N LEU A 97 17.26 1.13 -3.62
CA LEU A 97 16.16 0.60 -4.43
C LEU A 97 15.51 -0.64 -3.80
N ASN A 98 16.29 -1.61 -3.29
CA ASN A 98 15.76 -2.82 -2.67
C ASN A 98 14.98 -2.49 -1.40
N ARG A 99 15.46 -1.52 -0.60
CA ARG A 99 14.76 -1.07 0.59
C ARG A 99 13.44 -0.37 0.24
N PHE A 100 13.45 0.46 -0.81
CA PHE A 100 12.23 1.10 -1.32
C PHE A 100 11.21 0.06 -1.81
N VAL A 101 11.64 -0.89 -2.65
CA VAL A 101 10.79 -1.98 -3.14
C VAL A 101 10.20 -2.76 -1.96
N TYR A 102 11.01 -3.10 -0.95
CA TYR A 102 10.54 -3.79 0.25
C TYR A 102 9.48 -3.01 1.03
N VAL A 103 9.61 -1.68 1.13
CA VAL A 103 8.59 -0.83 1.75
C VAL A 103 7.30 -0.87 0.96
N ILE A 104 7.36 -0.64 -0.36
CA ILE A 104 6.19 -0.64 -1.24
C ILE A 104 5.50 -2.01 -1.22
N SER A 105 6.24 -3.10 -1.40
CA SER A 105 5.70 -4.45 -1.32
C SER A 105 4.97 -4.68 0.00
N GLY A 106 5.57 -4.31 1.14
CA GLY A 106 4.93 -4.48 2.45
C GLY A 106 3.62 -3.69 2.63
N ILE A 107 3.46 -2.56 1.94
CA ILE A 107 2.25 -1.73 1.97
C ILE A 107 1.14 -2.36 1.11
N PHE A 108 1.51 -2.95 -0.03
CA PHE A 108 0.58 -3.50 -1.01
C PHE A 108 0.23 -4.98 -0.81
N THR A 109 1.12 -5.80 -0.23
CA THR A 109 0.88 -7.24 -0.04
C THR A 109 -0.48 -7.55 0.61
N PRO A 110 -0.94 -6.83 1.66
CA PRO A 110 -2.26 -7.07 2.24
C PRO A 110 -3.44 -6.79 1.29
N LEU A 111 -3.21 -6.05 0.20
CA LEU A 111 -4.24 -5.58 -0.72
C LEU A 111 -4.28 -6.35 -2.04
N ILE A 112 -3.24 -7.14 -2.37
CA ILE A 112 -3.11 -7.81 -3.68
C ILE A 112 -4.36 -8.60 -4.05
N GLY A 113 -4.86 -9.45 -3.15
CA GLY A 113 -6.05 -10.26 -3.40
C GLY A 113 -7.32 -9.42 -3.64
N LEU A 114 -7.47 -8.33 -2.90
CA LEU A 114 -8.60 -7.42 -3.04
C LEU A 114 -8.50 -6.61 -4.35
N MET A 115 -7.28 -6.20 -4.73
CA MET A 115 -6.99 -5.54 -6.00
C MET A 115 -7.30 -6.45 -7.19
N ALA A 116 -6.94 -7.73 -7.10
CA ALA A 116 -7.29 -8.71 -8.14
C ALA A 116 -8.81 -8.87 -8.27
N ALA A 117 -9.53 -9.07 -7.16
CA ALA A 117 -10.99 -9.24 -7.19
C ALA A 117 -11.73 -8.02 -7.74
N THR A 118 -11.38 -6.82 -7.27
CA THR A 118 -11.97 -5.56 -7.72
C THR A 118 -11.62 -5.24 -9.17
N GLY A 119 -10.38 -5.49 -9.60
CA GLY A 119 -9.94 -5.34 -10.98
C GLY A 119 -10.65 -6.30 -11.95
N ILE A 120 -10.79 -7.58 -11.59
CA ILE A 120 -11.53 -8.56 -12.39
C ILE A 120 -13.00 -8.13 -12.55
N LEU A 121 -13.65 -7.70 -11.47
CA LEU A 121 -15.02 -7.20 -11.53
C LEU A 121 -15.13 -5.97 -12.45
N LYS A 122 -14.23 -5.00 -12.31
CA LYS A 122 -14.19 -3.80 -13.15
C LYS A 122 -14.01 -4.15 -14.63
N GLY A 123 -13.13 -5.12 -14.95
CA GLY A 123 -12.94 -5.64 -16.30
C GLY A 123 -14.17 -6.35 -16.87
N MET A 124 -14.85 -7.18 -16.07
CA MET A 124 -16.11 -7.82 -16.49
C MET A 124 -17.21 -6.79 -16.78
N LEU A 125 -17.30 -5.73 -15.99
CA LEU A 125 -18.26 -4.64 -16.22
C LEU A 125 -17.93 -3.86 -17.50
N ALA A 126 -16.65 -3.60 -17.78
CA ALA A 126 -16.21 -3.00 -19.04
C ALA A 126 -16.60 -3.86 -20.25
N LEU A 127 -16.45 -5.19 -20.16
CA LEU A 127 -16.91 -6.11 -21.21
C LEU A 127 -18.44 -6.11 -21.35
N ALA A 128 -19.18 -6.09 -20.24
CA ALA A 128 -20.63 -6.03 -20.25
C ALA A 128 -21.16 -4.77 -20.93
N LEU A 129 -20.51 -3.61 -20.74
CA LEU A 129 -20.79 -2.39 -21.50
C LEU A 129 -20.44 -2.55 -22.98
N THR A 130 -19.27 -3.09 -23.28
CA THR A 130 -18.80 -3.28 -24.67
C THR A 130 -19.75 -4.17 -25.48
N PHE A 131 -20.21 -5.28 -24.88
CA PHE A 131 -21.19 -6.20 -25.49
C PHE A 131 -22.65 -5.73 -25.37
N GLN A 132 -22.90 -4.55 -24.81
CA GLN A 132 -24.23 -3.97 -24.62
C GLN A 132 -25.16 -4.85 -23.76
N TRP A 133 -24.60 -5.64 -22.83
CA TRP A 133 -25.39 -6.41 -21.85
C TRP A 133 -25.96 -5.53 -20.73
N THR A 134 -25.37 -4.37 -20.52
CA THR A 134 -25.82 -3.35 -19.57
C THR A 134 -25.48 -1.96 -20.08
N THR A 135 -25.95 -0.93 -19.39
CA THR A 135 -25.63 0.47 -19.67
C THR A 135 -25.13 1.17 -18.41
N GLU A 136 -24.42 2.28 -18.56
CA GLU A 136 -23.89 3.05 -17.43
C GLU A 136 -25.00 3.60 -16.51
N GLN A 137 -26.22 3.76 -17.03
CA GLN A 137 -27.37 4.24 -16.27
C GLN A 137 -28.08 3.11 -15.50
N SER A 138 -27.74 1.84 -15.77
CA SER A 138 -28.34 0.72 -15.05
C SER A 138 -27.94 0.76 -13.58
N GLY A 139 -28.92 0.63 -12.68
CA GLY A 139 -28.65 0.53 -11.24
C GLY A 139 -27.72 -0.63 -10.88
N THR A 140 -27.80 -1.75 -11.62
CA THR A 140 -26.90 -2.89 -11.45
C THR A 140 -25.46 -2.52 -11.78
N TYR A 141 -25.25 -1.82 -12.91
CA TYR A 141 -23.92 -1.36 -13.30
C TYR A 141 -23.36 -0.39 -12.26
N LEU A 142 -24.15 0.61 -11.85
CA LEU A 142 -23.71 1.62 -10.87
C LEU A 142 -23.27 0.99 -9.55
N ILE A 143 -24.05 0.06 -8.99
CA ILE A 143 -23.72 -0.60 -7.72
C ILE A 143 -22.46 -1.46 -7.84
N LEU A 144 -22.37 -2.30 -8.88
CA LEU A 144 -21.22 -3.19 -9.08
C LEU A 144 -19.95 -2.43 -9.45
N PHE A 145 -20.08 -1.39 -10.26
CA PHE A 145 -18.96 -0.52 -10.63
C PHE A 145 -18.43 0.20 -9.40
N SER A 146 -19.32 0.76 -8.57
CA SER A 146 -18.93 1.40 -7.31
C SER A 146 -18.16 0.44 -6.40
N ALA A 147 -18.60 -0.81 -6.29
CA ALA A 147 -17.89 -1.84 -5.52
C ALA A 147 -16.51 -2.19 -6.13
N SER A 148 -16.43 -2.25 -7.47
CA SER A 148 -15.17 -2.53 -8.18
C SER A 148 -14.17 -1.38 -8.13
N ASP A 149 -14.66 -0.14 -8.05
CA ASP A 149 -13.85 1.07 -8.15
C ASP A 149 -13.41 1.60 -6.78
N ALA A 150 -14.20 1.35 -5.73
CA ALA A 150 -13.98 1.87 -4.38
C ALA A 150 -12.56 1.65 -3.85
N LEU A 151 -11.98 0.48 -4.08
CA LEU A 151 -10.61 0.20 -3.64
C LEU A 151 -9.61 1.19 -4.26
N PHE A 152 -9.67 1.37 -5.57
CA PHE A 152 -8.78 2.26 -6.31
C PHE A 152 -9.04 3.71 -5.92
N TRP A 153 -10.30 4.14 -5.95
CA TRP A 153 -10.69 5.51 -5.59
C TRP A 153 -10.21 5.90 -4.19
N PHE A 154 -10.44 5.03 -3.20
CA PHE A 154 -10.06 5.24 -1.81
C PHE A 154 -8.68 4.68 -1.44
N PHE A 155 -7.78 4.48 -2.41
CA PHE A 155 -6.40 4.11 -2.14
C PHE A 155 -5.72 5.01 -1.11
N PRO A 156 -5.87 6.34 -1.14
CA PRO A 156 -5.33 7.20 -0.08
C PRO A 156 -5.77 6.79 1.33
N ILE A 157 -7.02 6.36 1.52
CA ILE A 157 -7.50 5.92 2.84
C ILE A 157 -6.91 4.55 3.19
N ILE A 158 -7.04 3.59 2.28
CA ILE A 158 -6.70 2.18 2.51
C ILE A 158 -5.19 2.01 2.68
N LEU A 159 -4.39 2.66 1.84
CA LEU A 159 -2.93 2.66 1.95
C LEU A 159 -2.46 3.49 3.14
N GLY A 160 -3.21 4.49 3.58
CA GLY A 160 -2.93 5.21 4.83
C GLY A 160 -2.84 4.24 6.01
N TYR A 161 -3.76 3.29 6.09
CA TYR A 161 -3.72 2.24 7.12
C TYR A 161 -2.48 1.35 7.01
N THR A 162 -2.24 0.75 5.84
CA THR A 162 -1.14 -0.20 5.66
C THR A 162 0.22 0.47 5.76
N ALA A 163 0.37 1.70 5.24
CA ALA A 163 1.58 2.51 5.38
C ALA A 163 1.80 2.97 6.83
N GLY A 164 0.75 3.42 7.54
CA GLY A 164 0.85 3.79 8.95
C GLY A 164 1.37 2.63 9.80
N LYS A 165 0.80 1.43 9.62
CA LYS A 165 1.32 0.19 10.23
C LYS A 165 2.76 -0.09 9.83
N ARG A 166 3.08 0.02 8.54
CA ARG A 166 4.41 -0.29 8.01
C ARG A 166 5.51 0.61 8.59
N PHE A 167 5.22 1.89 8.78
CA PHE A 167 6.18 2.85 9.32
C PHE A 167 6.20 2.89 10.85
N GLY A 168 5.28 2.20 11.52
CA GLY A 168 5.18 2.17 12.99
C GLY A 168 4.57 3.44 13.59
N GLY A 169 3.69 4.12 12.85
CA GLY A 169 2.83 5.20 13.37
C GLY A 169 1.39 4.74 13.55
N ASN A 170 0.51 5.62 14.02
CA ASN A 170 -0.91 5.33 14.19
C ASN A 170 -1.59 5.17 12.82
N PRO A 171 -2.10 3.95 12.48
CA PRO A 171 -2.72 3.68 11.19
C PRO A 171 -3.97 4.53 10.94
N PHE A 172 -4.74 4.83 11.98
CA PHE A 172 -5.97 5.62 11.84
C PHE A 172 -5.68 7.09 11.59
N THR A 173 -4.62 7.66 12.20
CA THR A 173 -4.20 9.03 11.89
C THR A 173 -3.78 9.14 10.42
N ALA A 174 -3.01 8.18 9.92
CA ALA A 174 -2.64 8.12 8.51
C ALA A 174 -3.86 7.92 7.58
N MET A 175 -4.83 7.08 7.96
CA MET A 175 -6.10 6.95 7.22
C MET A 175 -6.87 8.27 7.11
N VAL A 176 -6.91 9.05 8.20
CA VAL A 176 -7.59 10.36 8.21
C VAL A 176 -6.89 11.35 7.28
N ILE A 177 -5.54 11.35 7.24
CA ILE A 177 -4.78 12.14 6.25
C ILE A 177 -5.14 11.69 4.82
N GLY A 178 -5.23 10.37 4.59
CA GLY A 178 -5.71 9.82 3.33
C GLY A 178 -7.12 10.27 2.96
N GLY A 179 -8.02 10.31 3.95
CA GLY A 179 -9.38 10.81 3.80
C GLY A 179 -9.43 12.29 3.45
N ALA A 180 -8.51 13.11 3.98
CA ALA A 180 -8.39 14.52 3.62
C ALA A 180 -8.01 14.70 2.14
N LEU A 181 -7.14 13.84 1.60
CA LEU A 181 -6.72 13.89 0.19
C LEU A 181 -7.87 13.64 -0.79
N VAL A 182 -8.84 12.79 -0.41
CA VAL A 182 -10.01 12.45 -1.24
C VAL A 182 -11.30 13.06 -0.69
N HIS A 183 -11.19 14.07 0.17
CA HIS A 183 -12.36 14.69 0.76
C HIS A 183 -13.18 15.42 -0.32
N PRO A 184 -14.52 15.34 -0.30
CA PRO A 184 -15.36 15.97 -1.32
C PRO A 184 -15.04 17.46 -1.54
N LEU A 185 -14.75 18.21 -0.48
CA LEU A 185 -14.35 19.63 -0.60
C LEU A 185 -13.06 19.86 -1.40
N ILE A 186 -12.09 18.95 -1.30
CA ILE A 186 -10.84 19.04 -2.06
C ILE A 186 -11.09 18.66 -3.52
N LEU A 187 -11.89 17.62 -3.74
CA LEU A 187 -12.25 17.17 -5.10
C LEU A 187 -13.07 18.24 -5.84
N THR A 188 -14.06 18.85 -5.19
CA THR A 188 -14.84 19.93 -5.81
C THR A 188 -13.99 21.18 -6.05
N ALA A 189 -13.06 21.51 -5.14
CA ALA A 189 -12.13 22.62 -5.35
C ALA A 189 -11.20 22.37 -6.56
N PHE A 190 -10.73 21.13 -6.75
CA PHE A 190 -9.98 20.74 -7.94
C PHE A 190 -10.83 20.86 -9.22
N GLU A 191 -12.04 20.31 -9.23
CA GLU A 191 -12.95 20.36 -10.39
C GLU A 191 -13.33 21.79 -10.79
N ASN A 192 -13.58 22.66 -9.82
CA ASN A 192 -13.89 24.06 -10.06
C ASN A 192 -12.67 24.82 -10.58
N GLY A 193 -11.50 24.52 -10.05
CA GLY A 193 -10.24 25.08 -10.52
C GLY A 193 -9.88 24.70 -11.96
N GLN A 194 -10.36 23.57 -12.48
CA GLN A 194 -10.20 23.24 -13.91
C GLN A 194 -11.07 24.12 -14.83
N LYS A 195 -12.11 24.78 -14.31
CA LYS A 195 -13.09 25.56 -15.10
C LYS A 195 -12.82 27.06 -15.08
N ALA A 196 -12.21 27.56 -14.01
CA ALA A 196 -11.79 28.95 -13.89
C ALA A 196 -10.27 28.94 -13.88
N ASP A 197 -9.63 29.64 -14.83
CA ASP A 197 -8.18 29.81 -14.99
C ASP A 197 -7.50 30.53 -13.79
N GLU A 198 -8.13 30.51 -12.63
CA GLU A 198 -7.75 31.09 -11.34
C GLU A 198 -7.75 29.97 -10.28
N LEU A 199 -6.73 29.13 -10.33
CA LEU A 199 -6.48 28.08 -9.33
C LEU A 199 -5.62 28.65 -8.21
N GLY A 200 -6.25 29.29 -7.24
CA GLY A 200 -5.57 29.74 -6.03
C GLY A 200 -6.35 29.34 -4.80
N LEU A 201 -6.39 28.05 -4.45
CA LEU A 201 -6.67 27.72 -3.05
C LEU A 201 -5.42 28.11 -2.27
N ASP A 202 -5.54 29.05 -1.35
CA ASP A 202 -4.42 29.43 -0.48
C ASP A 202 -4.56 28.76 0.89
N PHE A 203 -3.43 28.32 1.42
CA PHE A 203 -3.32 27.89 2.80
C PHE A 203 -2.46 28.91 3.54
N LEU A 204 -3.08 29.72 4.39
CA LEU A 204 -2.41 30.81 5.13
C LEU A 204 -1.63 31.76 4.21
N GLY A 205 -2.20 32.09 3.03
CA GLY A 205 -1.54 32.95 2.04
C GLY A 205 -0.50 32.25 1.15
N ILE A 206 -0.30 30.93 1.30
CA ILE A 206 0.58 30.13 0.43
C ILE A 206 -0.29 29.46 -0.64
N PRO A 207 -0.04 29.69 -1.95
CA PRO A 207 -0.83 29.07 -3.01
C PRO A 207 -0.64 27.54 -3.02
N VAL A 208 -1.74 26.81 -3.13
CA VAL A 208 -1.79 25.35 -3.18
C VAL A 208 -2.18 24.90 -4.59
N THR A 209 -1.31 24.11 -5.22
CA THR A 209 -1.65 23.44 -6.47
C THR A 209 -2.51 22.21 -6.16
N LEU A 210 -3.81 22.32 -6.44
CA LEU A 210 -4.74 21.21 -6.28
C LEU A 210 -4.57 20.20 -7.42
N LEU A 211 -4.58 18.92 -7.06
CA LEU A 211 -4.60 17.80 -7.98
C LEU A 211 -5.73 16.85 -7.58
N ASN A 212 -6.15 15.99 -8.51
CA ASN A 212 -6.97 14.86 -8.14
C ASN A 212 -6.09 13.81 -7.45
N TYR A 213 -6.26 13.67 -6.13
CA TYR A 213 -5.54 12.69 -5.34
C TYR A 213 -6.28 11.35 -5.22
N SER A 214 -7.47 11.20 -5.81
CA SER A 214 -8.16 9.91 -5.90
C SER A 214 -7.26 8.91 -6.64
N SER A 215 -7.23 7.66 -6.17
CA SER A 215 -6.32 6.63 -6.70
C SER A 215 -4.81 6.94 -6.57
N SER A 216 -4.42 8.00 -5.87
CA SER A 216 -3.00 8.29 -5.62
C SER A 216 -2.41 7.43 -4.50
N VAL A 217 -1.14 7.05 -4.68
CA VAL A 217 -0.43 6.11 -3.78
C VAL A 217 0.69 6.83 -3.03
N ILE A 218 1.51 7.59 -3.74
CA ILE A 218 2.70 8.22 -3.16
C ILE A 218 2.38 9.31 -2.14
N PRO A 219 1.42 10.23 -2.37
CA PRO A 219 1.14 11.30 -1.42
C PRO A 219 0.82 10.74 -0.04
N ILE A 220 0.02 9.68 0.02
CA ILE A 220 -0.32 9.04 1.29
C ILE A 220 0.85 8.28 1.91
N ILE A 221 1.63 7.51 1.14
CA ILE A 221 2.77 6.76 1.68
C ILE A 221 3.79 7.74 2.28
N PHE A 222 4.07 8.83 1.58
CA PHE A 222 4.93 9.91 2.05
C PHE A 222 4.36 10.58 3.31
N SER A 223 3.07 10.90 3.32
CA SER A 223 2.39 11.47 4.49
C SER A 223 2.44 10.55 5.70
N ALA A 224 2.19 9.26 5.52
CA ALA A 224 2.23 8.27 6.59
C ALA A 224 3.65 8.11 7.16
N TRP A 225 4.67 8.16 6.30
CA TRP A 225 6.07 8.17 6.71
C TRP A 225 6.40 9.41 7.56
N LEU A 226 6.09 10.61 7.08
CA LEU A 226 6.30 11.85 7.84
C LEU A 226 5.50 11.87 9.15
N CYS A 227 4.25 11.44 9.10
CA CYS A 227 3.38 11.32 10.27
C CYS A 227 4.00 10.41 11.32
N SER A 228 4.57 9.27 10.92
CA SER A 228 5.23 8.35 11.85
C SER A 228 6.47 8.97 12.52
N ILE A 229 7.19 9.86 11.84
CA ILE A 229 8.35 10.57 12.40
C ILE A 229 7.88 11.63 13.39
N LEU A 230 6.90 12.44 13.00
CA LEU A 230 6.35 13.50 13.82
C LEU A 230 5.68 12.93 15.08
N GLU A 231 4.87 11.88 14.94
CA GLU A 231 4.21 11.19 16.04
C GLU A 231 5.21 10.67 17.09
N ARG A 232 6.30 10.04 16.65
CA ARG A 232 7.36 9.56 17.55
C ARG A 232 8.02 10.71 18.33
N ARG A 233 8.24 11.86 17.68
CA ARG A 233 8.81 13.05 18.33
C ARG A 233 7.83 13.68 19.32
N LEU A 234 6.57 13.83 18.93
CA LEU A 234 5.52 14.38 19.79
C LEU A 234 5.27 13.50 21.01
N ASN A 235 5.24 12.17 20.85
CA ASN A 235 5.08 11.23 21.97
C ASN A 235 6.28 11.24 22.94
N ALA A 236 7.46 11.65 22.49
CA ALA A 236 8.62 11.84 23.35
C ALA A 236 8.58 13.17 24.11
N TRP A 237 7.95 14.21 23.54
CA TRP A 237 7.89 15.55 24.13
C TRP A 237 6.65 15.79 25.00
N LEU A 238 5.51 15.17 24.66
CA LEU A 238 4.24 15.41 25.33
C LEU A 238 4.08 14.55 26.59
N PRO A 239 3.57 15.13 27.70
CA PRO A 239 3.19 14.36 28.88
C PRO A 239 2.11 13.31 28.58
N SER A 240 2.18 12.17 29.26
CA SER A 240 1.23 11.04 29.08
C SER A 240 -0.24 11.40 29.27
N ALA A 241 -0.55 12.45 30.04
CA ALA A 241 -1.91 12.92 30.26
C ALA A 241 -2.57 13.52 29.00
N ILE A 242 -1.79 14.09 28.08
CA ILE A 242 -2.32 14.85 26.93
C ILE A 242 -1.97 14.24 25.57
N LYS A 243 -0.96 13.34 25.51
CA LYS A 243 -0.46 12.77 24.25
C LYS A 243 -1.55 12.08 23.41
N ASN A 244 -2.53 11.43 24.02
CA ASN A 244 -3.59 10.70 23.30
C ASN A 244 -4.46 11.60 22.42
N PHE A 245 -4.59 12.88 22.76
CA PHE A 245 -5.38 13.85 22.00
C PHE A 245 -4.49 14.77 21.16
N PHE A 246 -3.41 15.30 21.74
CA PHE A 246 -2.57 16.29 21.08
C PHE A 246 -1.66 15.70 20.01
N THR A 247 -1.16 14.47 20.19
CA THR A 247 -0.31 13.85 19.17
C THR A 247 -1.04 13.70 17.83
N PRO A 248 -2.21 13.02 17.75
CA PRO A 248 -2.92 12.91 16.48
C PRO A 248 -3.39 14.26 15.94
N LEU A 249 -3.83 15.19 16.80
CA LEU A 249 -4.22 16.55 16.40
C LEU A 249 -3.08 17.28 15.67
N LEU A 250 -1.90 17.33 16.29
CA LEU A 250 -0.74 18.02 15.73
C LEU A 250 -0.23 17.31 14.47
N CYS A 251 -0.26 15.98 14.42
CA CYS A 251 0.04 15.24 13.21
C CYS A 251 -0.90 15.64 12.05
N LEU A 252 -2.22 15.72 12.29
CA LEU A 252 -3.17 16.12 11.27
C LEU A 252 -2.98 17.58 10.83
N MET A 253 -2.76 18.49 11.79
CA MET A 253 -2.56 19.91 11.53
C MET A 253 -1.29 20.21 10.74
N VAL A 254 -0.23 19.43 10.91
CA VAL A 254 1.06 19.67 10.27
C VAL A 254 1.20 18.86 8.99
N ILE A 255 0.91 17.55 9.04
CA ILE A 255 1.18 16.67 7.90
C ILE A 255 0.20 16.94 6.76
N THR A 256 -1.10 17.13 7.04
CA THR A 256 -2.09 17.34 5.97
C THR A 256 -1.76 18.55 5.10
N PRO A 257 -1.48 19.76 5.65
CA PRO A 257 -1.09 20.90 4.82
C PRO A 257 0.26 20.69 4.13
N VAL A 258 1.25 20.11 4.81
CA VAL A 258 2.56 19.80 4.22
C VAL A 258 2.42 18.90 2.99
N THR A 259 1.52 17.92 3.04
CA THR A 259 1.23 17.04 1.90
C THR A 259 0.67 17.83 0.73
N PHE A 260 -0.33 18.69 0.93
CA PHE A 260 -0.90 19.49 -0.17
C PHE A 260 0.10 20.52 -0.73
N LEU A 261 0.88 21.17 0.12
CA LEU A 261 1.83 22.21 -0.27
C LEU A 261 3.06 21.66 -1.00
N LEU A 262 3.52 20.46 -0.66
CA LEU A 262 4.71 19.87 -1.29
C LEU A 262 4.36 18.96 -2.45
N VAL A 263 3.35 18.09 -2.30
CA VAL A 263 3.14 17.00 -3.26
C VAL A 263 2.52 17.50 -4.56
N GLY A 264 1.62 18.49 -4.49
CA GLY A 264 1.02 19.11 -5.67
C GLY A 264 2.07 19.68 -6.62
N PRO A 265 2.82 20.73 -6.21
CA PRO A 265 3.83 21.36 -7.05
C PRO A 265 4.92 20.40 -7.53
N LEU A 266 5.39 19.49 -6.66
CA LEU A 266 6.40 18.52 -7.03
C LEU A 266 5.91 17.55 -8.11
N SER A 267 4.67 17.05 -7.98
CA SER A 267 4.10 16.12 -8.95
C SER A 267 3.85 16.80 -10.29
N THR A 268 3.36 18.04 -10.29
CA THR A 268 3.19 18.84 -11.52
C THR A 268 4.53 19.07 -12.21
N TRP A 269 5.53 19.56 -11.48
CA TRP A 269 6.87 19.82 -12.04
C TRP A 269 7.51 18.57 -12.65
N ILE A 270 7.43 17.42 -11.97
CA ILE A 270 7.95 16.14 -12.50
C ILE A 270 7.16 15.70 -13.74
N SER A 271 5.83 15.86 -13.73
CA SER A 271 4.97 15.46 -14.85
C SER A 271 5.23 16.31 -16.09
N GLU A 272 5.41 17.62 -15.92
CA GLU A 272 5.79 18.55 -16.99
C GLU A 272 7.16 18.20 -17.58
N LEU A 273 8.13 17.85 -16.73
CA LEU A 273 9.46 17.39 -17.18
C LEU A 273 9.35 16.12 -18.03
N ILE A 274 8.56 15.14 -17.58
CA ILE A 274 8.33 13.88 -18.31
C ILE A 274 7.61 14.16 -19.62
N ALA A 275 6.58 15.01 -19.61
CA ALA A 275 5.83 15.41 -20.80
C ALA A 275 6.72 16.10 -21.85
N ALA A 276 7.57 17.05 -21.41
CA ALA A 276 8.52 17.73 -22.28
C ALA A 276 9.55 16.75 -22.87
N GLY A 277 10.09 15.86 -22.04
CA GLY A 277 11.02 14.82 -22.48
C GLY A 277 10.38 13.86 -23.48
N TYR A 278 9.12 13.46 -23.25
CA TYR A 278 8.34 12.65 -24.17
C TYR A 278 8.15 13.36 -25.51
N LEU A 279 7.68 14.61 -25.53
CA LEU A 279 7.43 15.37 -26.76
C LEU A 279 8.70 15.52 -27.57
N TRP A 280 9.82 15.86 -26.92
CA TRP A 280 11.14 15.94 -27.55
C TRP A 280 11.54 14.61 -28.20
N LEU A 281 11.38 13.51 -27.47
CA LEU A 281 11.74 12.18 -27.97
C LEU A 281 10.82 11.71 -29.11
N TYR A 282 9.53 12.02 -29.00
CA TYR A 282 8.52 11.65 -29.99
C TYR A 282 8.73 12.39 -31.31
N GLN A 283 9.07 13.67 -31.27
CA GLN A 283 9.41 14.44 -32.47
C GLN A 283 10.71 13.95 -33.13
N ALA A 284 11.68 13.49 -32.35
CA ALA A 284 12.94 12.97 -32.87
C ALA A 284 12.79 11.56 -33.45
N VAL A 285 12.30 10.61 -32.66
CA VAL A 285 12.19 9.18 -33.01
C VAL A 285 10.96 8.55 -32.33
N PRO A 286 9.78 8.55 -32.98
CA PRO A 286 8.54 8.05 -32.39
C PRO A 286 8.61 6.62 -31.85
N ALA A 287 9.30 5.72 -32.56
CA ALA A 287 9.46 4.31 -32.14
C ALA A 287 10.23 4.19 -30.82
N PHE A 288 11.27 5.01 -30.63
CA PHE A 288 12.06 5.01 -29.42
C PHE A 288 11.32 5.70 -28.27
N ALA A 289 10.55 6.75 -28.54
CA ALA A 289 9.62 7.33 -27.57
C ALA A 289 8.61 6.30 -27.06
N GLY A 290 8.05 5.48 -27.97
CA GLY A 290 7.20 4.35 -27.61
C GLY A 290 7.89 3.33 -26.70
N ALA A 291 9.13 2.94 -27.02
CA ALA A 291 9.90 2.01 -26.21
C ALA A 291 10.19 2.55 -24.79
N VAL A 292 10.60 3.82 -24.69
CA VAL A 292 10.85 4.48 -23.41
C VAL A 292 9.57 4.62 -22.60
N MET A 293 8.51 5.18 -23.20
CA MET A 293 7.26 5.39 -22.49
C MET A 293 6.62 4.07 -22.08
N GLY A 294 6.61 3.05 -22.93
CA GLY A 294 6.12 1.72 -22.59
C GLY A 294 6.94 1.06 -21.48
N GLY A 295 8.27 1.18 -21.50
CA GLY A 295 9.14 0.62 -20.47
C GLY A 295 8.99 1.26 -19.09
N PHE A 296 8.81 2.59 -19.05
CA PHE A 296 8.67 3.34 -17.81
C PHE A 296 7.23 3.57 -17.35
N TRP A 297 6.22 3.22 -18.16
CA TRP A 297 4.81 3.46 -17.85
C TRP A 297 4.41 2.89 -16.49
N GLN A 298 4.81 1.65 -16.19
CA GLN A 298 4.45 1.03 -14.92
C GLN A 298 5.06 1.77 -13.72
N ILE A 299 6.24 2.36 -13.91
CA ILE A 299 6.87 3.20 -12.89
C ILE A 299 6.00 4.44 -12.66
N PHE A 300 5.57 5.13 -13.72
CA PHE A 300 4.67 6.29 -13.60
C PHE A 300 3.32 5.93 -12.98
N VAL A 301 2.77 4.75 -13.28
CA VAL A 301 1.53 4.25 -12.65
C VAL A 301 1.74 4.00 -11.16
N MET A 302 2.82 3.32 -10.76
CA MET A 302 3.15 3.10 -9.35
C MET A 302 3.29 4.42 -8.57
N PHE A 303 3.90 5.44 -9.19
CA PHE A 303 4.09 6.74 -8.55
C PHE A 303 2.87 7.69 -8.69
N GLY A 304 1.84 7.31 -9.43
CA GLY A 304 0.68 8.17 -9.71
C GLY A 304 0.95 9.32 -10.70
N LEU A 305 2.19 9.45 -11.20
CA LEU A 305 2.62 10.50 -12.13
C LEU A 305 1.90 10.46 -13.48
N HIS A 306 1.35 9.30 -13.85
CA HIS A 306 0.58 9.15 -15.09
C HIS A 306 -0.64 10.08 -15.17
N TRP A 307 -1.26 10.47 -14.05
CA TRP A 307 -2.36 11.43 -14.04
C TRP A 307 -1.92 12.85 -14.45
N GLY A 308 -0.68 13.23 -14.15
CA GLY A 308 -0.10 14.49 -14.62
C GLY A 308 0.17 14.51 -16.13
N LEU A 309 0.14 13.35 -16.79
CA LEU A 309 0.27 13.22 -18.25
C LEU A 309 -1.09 13.23 -18.98
N VAL A 310 -2.21 13.12 -18.26
CA VAL A 310 -3.56 13.14 -18.85
C VAL A 310 -3.88 14.47 -19.55
N PRO A 311 -3.56 15.66 -18.98
CA PRO A 311 -3.74 16.92 -19.69
C PRO A 311 -2.99 16.98 -21.02
N LEU A 312 -1.82 16.33 -21.12
CA LEU A 312 -1.08 16.21 -22.38
C LEU A 312 -1.85 15.38 -23.41
N CYS A 313 -2.44 14.24 -23.00
CA CYS A 313 -3.29 13.45 -23.89
C CYS A 313 -4.51 14.25 -24.40
N ILE A 314 -5.15 15.03 -23.52
CA ILE A 314 -6.26 15.91 -23.88
C ILE A 314 -5.79 17.00 -24.86
N ASN A 315 -4.65 17.63 -24.57
CA ASN A 315 -4.06 18.65 -25.42
C ASN A 315 -3.70 18.11 -26.81
N ASN A 316 -3.22 16.87 -26.91
CA ASN A 316 -2.95 16.23 -28.20
C ASN A 316 -4.21 16.16 -29.07
N PHE A 317 -5.38 15.85 -28.50
CA PHE A 317 -6.63 15.89 -29.27
C PHE A 317 -6.96 17.30 -29.75
N THR A 318 -6.68 18.33 -28.96
CA THR A 318 -6.91 19.73 -29.36
C THR A 318 -5.94 20.19 -30.46
N VAL A 319 -4.66 19.83 -30.36
CA VAL A 319 -3.59 20.36 -31.23
C VAL A 319 -3.37 19.48 -32.46
N LEU A 320 -3.37 18.16 -32.29
CA LEU A 320 -3.06 17.17 -33.34
C LEU A 320 -4.31 16.52 -33.93
N GLY A 321 -5.46 16.59 -33.25
CA GLY A 321 -6.69 15.88 -33.64
C GLY A 321 -6.72 14.40 -33.26
N TYR A 322 -5.64 13.88 -32.68
CA TYR A 322 -5.49 12.51 -32.20
C TYR A 322 -4.50 12.45 -31.04
N ASP A 323 -4.56 11.39 -30.23
CA ASP A 323 -3.59 11.19 -29.15
C ASP A 323 -2.43 10.28 -29.59
N THR A 324 -1.23 10.70 -29.19
CA THR A 324 0.02 10.00 -29.48
C THR A 324 0.45 9.08 -28.34
N MET A 325 0.00 9.33 -27.11
CA MET A 325 0.45 8.58 -25.92
C MET A 325 -0.30 7.28 -25.69
N ILE A 326 -1.62 7.30 -25.57
CA ILE A 326 -2.43 6.11 -25.24
C ILE A 326 -2.12 4.92 -26.15
N PRO A 327 -2.01 5.08 -27.49
CA PRO A 327 -1.64 3.97 -28.37
C PRO A 327 -0.25 3.37 -28.06
N LEU A 328 0.73 4.19 -27.63
CA LEU A 328 2.08 3.74 -27.28
C LEU A 328 2.13 3.01 -25.93
N LEU A 329 1.18 3.28 -25.04
CA LEU A 329 1.16 2.74 -23.68
C LEU A 329 0.43 1.40 -23.59
N MET A 330 -0.53 1.14 -24.48
CA MET A 330 -1.28 -0.12 -24.52
C MET A 330 -0.41 -1.39 -24.65
N PRO A 331 0.64 -1.43 -25.50
CA PRO A 331 1.54 -2.57 -25.57
C PRO A 331 2.18 -2.93 -24.23
N ALA A 332 2.51 -1.95 -23.38
CA ALA A 332 3.11 -2.21 -22.07
C ALA A 332 2.14 -2.95 -21.14
N ILE A 333 0.85 -2.56 -21.16
CA ILE A 333 -0.20 -3.21 -20.38
C ILE A 333 -0.42 -4.64 -20.89
N MET A 334 -0.51 -4.83 -22.21
CA MET A 334 -0.67 -6.16 -22.81
C MET A 334 0.55 -7.06 -22.56
N ALA A 335 1.76 -6.50 -22.55
CA ALA A 335 2.97 -7.24 -22.23
C ALA A 335 2.96 -7.78 -20.80
N GLN A 336 2.40 -7.03 -19.83
CA GLN A 336 2.24 -7.52 -18.45
C GLN A 336 1.24 -8.67 -18.35
N VAL A 337 0.12 -8.58 -19.09
CA VAL A 337 -0.85 -9.68 -19.19
C VAL A 337 -0.19 -10.92 -19.78
N GLY A 338 0.57 -10.75 -20.87
CA GLY A 338 1.33 -11.83 -21.51
C GLY A 338 2.39 -12.44 -20.59
N ALA A 339 3.11 -11.62 -19.83
CA ALA A 339 4.11 -12.08 -18.86
C ALA A 339 3.46 -12.91 -17.73
N ALA A 340 2.35 -12.43 -17.17
CA ALA A 340 1.59 -13.15 -16.14
C ALA A 340 1.06 -14.50 -16.68
N LEU A 341 0.53 -14.52 -17.90
CA LEU A 341 0.10 -15.74 -18.58
C LEU A 341 1.29 -16.70 -18.81
N GLY A 342 2.44 -16.17 -19.22
CA GLY A 342 3.66 -16.95 -19.40
C GLY A 342 4.12 -17.64 -18.11
N VAL A 343 4.12 -16.92 -16.99
CA VAL A 343 4.43 -17.50 -15.66
C VAL A 343 3.41 -18.58 -15.30
N PHE A 344 2.12 -18.34 -15.50
CA PHE A 344 1.06 -19.31 -15.22
C PHE A 344 1.23 -20.63 -15.99
N LEU A 345 1.61 -20.55 -17.27
CA LEU A 345 1.81 -21.71 -18.14
C LEU A 345 3.14 -22.44 -17.87
N CYS A 346 4.24 -21.72 -17.61
CA CYS A 346 5.58 -22.29 -17.54
C CYS A 346 6.01 -22.71 -16.13
N GLU A 347 5.54 -22.05 -15.08
CA GLU A 347 5.93 -22.38 -13.70
C GLU A 347 5.42 -23.80 -13.37
N ARG A 348 6.15 -24.54 -12.54
CA ARG A 348 5.75 -25.89 -12.10
C ARG A 348 5.41 -25.94 -10.63
N ASP A 349 5.92 -24.97 -9.87
CA ASP A 349 5.60 -24.81 -8.46
C ASP A 349 4.19 -24.22 -8.29
N ALA A 350 3.28 -25.02 -7.72
CA ALA A 350 1.90 -24.64 -7.49
C ALA A 350 1.75 -23.40 -6.59
N GLN A 351 2.70 -23.12 -5.70
CA GLN A 351 2.66 -21.91 -4.87
C GLN A 351 3.09 -20.66 -5.64
N LYS A 352 4.00 -20.79 -6.62
CA LYS A 352 4.44 -19.67 -7.47
C LYS A 352 3.51 -19.39 -8.64
N LYS A 353 2.61 -20.32 -8.97
CA LYS A 353 1.54 -20.11 -9.97
C LYS A 353 0.39 -19.23 -9.48
N VAL A 354 0.18 -19.17 -8.17
CA VAL A 354 -1.00 -18.55 -7.54
C VAL A 354 -0.69 -17.12 -7.07
N VAL A 355 0.59 -16.76 -6.96
CA VAL A 355 1.10 -15.41 -6.66
C VAL A 355 1.34 -14.69 -7.98
#